data_AF-A0A2K9AYT5-F1
#
_entry.id   AF-A0A2K9AYT5-F1
#
_cell.length_a   1.000
_cell.length_b   1.000
_cell.length_c   1.000
_cell.angle_alpha   90.00
_cell.angle_beta   90.00
_cell.angle_gamma   90.00
#
_symmetry.space_group_name_H-M   'P 1'
#
loop_
_entity.id
_entity.type
_entity.pdbx_description
1 polymer ?
#
loop_
_entity_poly.entity_id
_entity_poly.type
_entity_poly.pdbx_seq_one_letter_code
_entity_poly.pdbx_strand_id
1 'polypeptide(L)'
;MAQLLTPQRGHWYKRSDLDTIFEVVALDDDEGTIEVQYFGGEIEEFDINSWQLLELSQAAPPEDWSGALEVDDYTRGDDLDLAPGSLDDVLNIIDSNDY
;
A
#
# COMPACT_ATOMS: atom_id res chain seq x y z
N MET A 1 12.86 12.28 -22.77
CA MET A 1 12.86 13.16 -21.58
C MET A 1 12.68 12.23 -20.40
N ALA A 2 13.60 12.22 -19.43
CA ALA A 2 13.42 11.40 -18.23
C ALA A 2 12.24 12.00 -17.45
N GLN A 3 11.14 11.25 -17.35
CA GLN A 3 10.01 11.65 -16.53
C GLN A 3 10.50 11.59 -15.08
N LEU A 4 10.58 12.74 -14.39
CA LEU A 4 10.88 12.78 -12.96
C LEU A 4 9.68 12.18 -12.21
N LEU A 5 9.65 10.86 -12.10
CA LEU A 5 8.61 10.14 -11.39
C LEU A 5 8.89 10.24 -9.90
N THR A 6 8.01 10.93 -9.18
CA THR A 6 8.04 10.94 -7.72
C THR A 6 7.64 9.56 -7.22
N PRO A 7 8.49 8.88 -6.43
CA PRO A 7 8.14 7.61 -5.82
C PRO A 7 7.01 7.84 -4.81
N GLN A 8 5.97 7.01 -4.84
CA GLN A 8 4.82 7.10 -3.95
C GLN A 8 4.55 5.72 -3.34
N ARG A 9 4.42 5.66 -2.01
CA ARG A 9 4.11 4.44 -1.29
C ARG A 9 2.75 3.88 -1.74
N GLY A 10 2.68 2.57 -1.98
CA GLY A 10 1.50 1.87 -2.49
C GLY A 10 1.33 1.95 -4.01
N HIS A 11 2.22 2.66 -4.72
CA HIS A 11 2.15 2.78 -6.17
C HIS A 11 3.06 1.78 -6.87
N TRP A 12 2.60 1.37 -8.05
CA TRP A 12 3.26 0.42 -8.92
C TRP A 12 4.06 1.13 -10.01
N TYR A 13 5.27 0.67 -10.22
CA TYR A 13 6.19 1.18 -11.24
C TYR A 13 6.73 0.04 -12.08
N LYS A 14 6.89 0.28 -13.37
CA LYS A 14 7.51 -0.63 -14.33
C LYS A 14 8.91 -0.14 -14.67
N ARG A 15 9.89 -1.03 -14.59
CA ARG A 15 11.26 -0.80 -15.02
C ARG A 15 11.43 -1.19 -16.47
N SER A 16 11.76 -0.22 -17.31
CA SER A 16 11.92 -0.45 -18.76
C SER A 16 13.12 -1.34 -19.07
N ASP A 17 14.12 -1.34 -18.19
CA ASP A 17 15.37 -2.09 -18.36
C ASP A 17 15.21 -3.62 -18.18
N LEU A 18 14.39 -4.03 -17.21
CA LEU A 18 14.12 -5.44 -16.91
C LEU A 18 12.74 -5.93 -17.35
N ASP A 19 11.88 -5.03 -17.83
CA ASP A 19 10.45 -5.27 -18.06
C ASP A 19 9.69 -5.79 -16.82
N THR A 20 10.23 -5.55 -15.62
CA THR A 20 9.62 -5.97 -14.35
C THR A 20 8.79 -4.85 -13.73
N ILE A 21 7.80 -5.24 -12.92
CA ILE A 21 6.98 -4.33 -12.12
C ILE A 21 7.21 -4.56 -10.63
N PHE A 22 7.13 -3.50 -9.86
CA PHE A 22 7.28 -3.52 -8.40
C PHE A 22 6.41 -2.43 -7.76
N GLU A 23 6.07 -2.64 -6.49
CA GLU A 23 5.37 -1.68 -5.65
C GLU A 23 6.36 -0.95 -4.75
N VAL A 24 6.20 0.35 -4.56
CA VAL A 24 6.92 1.06 -3.51
C VAL A 24 6.22 0.79 -2.17
N VAL A 25 6.88 0.09 -1.27
CA VAL A 25 6.32 -0.29 0.04
C VAL A 25 6.74 0.65 1.17
N ALA A 26 7.92 1.27 1.06
CA ALA A 26 8.39 2.29 1.99
C ALA A 26 9.18 3.39 1.29
N LEU A 27 9.17 4.56 1.91
CA LEU A 27 9.92 5.75 1.48
C LEU A 27 10.49 6.39 2.74
N ASP A 28 11.79 6.62 2.76
CA ASP A 28 12.46 7.35 3.81
C ASP A 28 13.02 8.65 3.26
N ASP A 29 12.42 9.78 3.66
CA ASP A 29 12.84 11.13 3.23
C ASP A 29 14.09 11.61 3.98
N ASP A 30 14.36 11.07 5.18
CA ASP A 30 15.52 11.44 5.99
C ASP A 30 16.80 10.80 5.43
N GLU A 31 16.74 9.51 5.12
CA GLU A 31 17.84 8.77 4.48
C GLU A 31 17.85 8.90 2.95
N GLY A 32 16.71 9.26 2.35
CA GLY A 32 16.58 9.38 0.89
C GLY A 32 16.53 8.04 0.18
N THR A 33 15.98 7.01 0.83
CA THR A 33 15.88 5.63 0.33
C THR A 33 14.43 5.25 0.02
N ILE A 34 14.29 4.35 -0.96
CA ILE A 34 13.02 3.91 -1.52
C ILE A 34 13.02 2.40 -1.48
N GLU A 35 12.13 1.79 -0.70
CA GLU A 35 11.99 0.35 -0.61
C GLU A 35 10.86 -0.11 -1.53
N VAL A 36 11.16 -1.09 -2.38
CA VAL A 36 10.21 -1.66 -3.33
C VAL A 36 10.05 -3.16 -3.13
N GLN A 37 8.85 -3.66 -3.41
CA GLN A 37 8.51 -5.08 -3.41
C GLN A 37 8.16 -5.54 -4.82
N TYR A 38 8.85 -6.59 -5.28
CA TYR A 38 8.53 -7.29 -6.51
C TYR A 38 7.40 -8.31 -6.30
N PHE A 39 6.71 -8.69 -7.38
CA PHE A 39 5.65 -9.71 -7.36
C PHE A 39 6.07 -11.04 -6.69
N GLY A 40 7.36 -11.39 -6.76
CA GLY A 40 7.90 -12.59 -6.11
C GLY A 40 8.04 -12.50 -4.58
N GLY A 41 7.69 -11.36 -3.97
CA GLY A 41 7.91 -11.08 -2.54
C GLY A 41 9.34 -10.63 -2.21
N GLU A 42 10.19 -10.45 -3.23
CA GLU A 42 11.53 -9.89 -3.07
C GLU A 42 11.45 -8.40 -2.77
N ILE A 43 12.20 -7.95 -1.75
CA ILE A 43 12.32 -6.54 -1.36
C ILE A 43 13.66 -6.03 -1.88
N GLU A 44 13.66 -4.85 -2.48
CA GLU A 44 14.87 -4.16 -2.92
C GLU A 44 14.82 -2.69 -2.49
N GLU A 45 15.98 -2.15 -2.13
CA GLU A 45 16.13 -0.76 -1.73
C GLU A 45 16.87 0.02 -2.82
N PHE A 46 16.39 1.23 -3.09
CA PHE A 46 16.98 2.16 -4.04
C PHE A 46 17.20 3.52 -3.39
N ASP A 47 18.38 4.11 -3.58
CA ASP A 47 18.59 5.53 -3.31
C ASP A 47 17.79 6.41 -4.27
N ILE A 48 17.42 7.61 -3.82
CA ILE A 48 16.76 8.60 -4.68
C ILE A 48 17.58 8.99 -5.91
N ASN A 49 18.91 8.96 -5.81
CA ASN A 49 19.81 9.18 -6.94
C ASN A 49 19.67 8.05 -7.97
N SER A 50 19.67 6.80 -7.52
CA SER A 50 19.48 5.63 -8.37
C SER A 50 18.09 5.65 -9.02
N TRP A 51 17.05 5.95 -8.25
CA TRP A 51 15.68 6.08 -8.75
C TRP A 51 15.55 7.07 -9.91
N GLN A 52 16.21 8.22 -9.81
CA GLN A 52 16.22 9.23 -10.89
C GLN A 52 16.99 8.82 -12.14
N LEU A 53 17.94 7.89 -12.00
CA LEU A 53 18.71 7.33 -13.10
C LEU A 53 17.99 6.15 -13.77
N LEU A 54 17.02 5.54 -13.10
CA LEU A 54 16.24 4.43 -13.64
C LEU A 54 15.16 4.92 -14.61
N GLU A 55 15.01 4.20 -15.72
CA GLU A 55 13.91 4.43 -16.68
C GLU A 55 12.63 3.73 -16.20
N LEU A 56 12.00 4.36 -15.22
CA LEU A 56 10.74 3.91 -14.62
C LEU A 56 9.54 4.50 -15.38
N SER A 57 8.42 3.81 -15.33
CA SER A 57 7.12 4.28 -15.82
C SER A 57 6.04 3.89 -14.82
N GLN A 58 5.09 4.78 -14.55
CA GLN A 58 3.96 4.44 -13.69
C GLN A 58 3.16 3.30 -14.32
N ALA A 59 2.88 2.26 -13.53
CA ALA A 59 2.18 1.06 -13.97
C ALA A 59 0.94 0.82 -13.13
N ALA A 60 -0.02 0.08 -13.69
CA ALA A 60 -1.12 -0.46 -12.91
C ALA A 60 -0.65 -1.72 -12.16
N PRO A 61 -1.19 -1.99 -10.96
CA PRO A 61 -0.98 -3.28 -10.31
C PRO A 61 -1.49 -4.40 -11.24
N PRO A 62 -0.85 -5.59 -11.21
CA PRO A 62 -1.37 -6.73 -11.95
C PRO A 62 -2.71 -7.16 -11.33
N GLU A 63 -3.62 -7.71 -12.15
CA GLU A 63 -5.01 -8.02 -11.78
C GLU A 63 -5.13 -8.91 -10.52
N ASP A 64 -4.12 -9.76 -10.25
CA ASP A 64 -4.06 -10.66 -9.10
C ASP A 64 -3.40 -10.06 -7.83
N TRP A 65 -2.78 -8.88 -7.90
CA TRP A 65 -2.09 -8.30 -6.72
C TRP A 65 -3.03 -7.53 -5.78
N SER A 66 -4.13 -6.98 -6.30
CA SER A 66 -5.11 -6.26 -5.47
C SER A 66 -5.86 -7.18 -4.48
N GLY A 67 -5.78 -8.50 -4.64
CA GLY A 67 -6.40 -9.47 -3.74
C GLY A 67 -5.78 -9.53 -2.33
N ALA A 68 -4.59 -8.95 -2.12
CA ALA A 68 -3.91 -8.93 -0.82
C ALA A 68 -3.92 -7.55 -0.13
N LEU A 69 -4.34 -6.49 -0.83
CA LEU A 69 -4.37 -5.12 -0.31
C LEU A 69 -5.71 -4.42 -0.64
N GLU A 70 -6.83 -5.05 -0.28
CA GLU A 70 -7.99 -4.27 0.21
C GLU A 70 -7.66 -3.78 1.62
N VAL A 71 -6.70 -2.85 1.75
CA VAL A 71 -6.71 -1.90 2.86
C VAL A 71 -7.25 -0.62 2.29
N ASP A 72 -8.56 -0.54 2.31
CA ASP A 72 -9.31 0.67 2.08
C ASP A 72 -8.58 1.89 2.66
N ASP A 73 -8.26 2.80 1.74
CA ASP A 73 -8.00 4.19 1.99
C ASP A 73 -9.30 4.86 2.48
N TYR A 74 -9.82 4.47 3.66
CA TYR A 74 -10.73 5.34 4.42
C TYR A 74 -9.88 6.22 5.34
N THR A 75 -9.23 7.24 4.78
CA THR A 75 -8.97 8.42 5.60
C THR A 75 -9.42 9.67 4.85
N ARG A 76 -10.70 10.01 5.00
CA ARG A 76 -11.17 11.33 5.50
C ARG A 76 -12.54 11.75 4.96
N GLY A 77 -13.57 11.28 5.66
CA GLY A 77 -14.74 12.07 6.07
C GLY A 77 -15.11 11.53 7.44
N ASP A 78 -14.69 12.16 8.54
CA ASP A 78 -15.59 13.05 9.28
C ASP A 78 -17.03 12.51 9.33
N ASP A 79 -17.22 11.35 9.97
CA ASP A 79 -18.36 11.04 10.85
C ASP A 79 -18.07 9.72 11.58
N LEU A 80 -17.20 9.79 12.60
CA LEU A 80 -17.25 8.81 13.68
C LEU A 80 -18.50 9.13 14.52
N ASP A 81 -19.70 8.83 14.02
CA ASP A 81 -20.85 8.60 14.90
C ASP A 81 -20.83 7.13 15.34
N LEU A 82 -19.69 6.71 15.89
CA LEU A 82 -19.70 5.65 16.88
C LEU A 82 -20.33 6.29 18.12
N ALA A 83 -21.65 6.28 18.20
CA ALA A 83 -22.35 6.55 19.44
C ALA A 83 -21.69 5.68 20.53
N PRO A 84 -21.03 6.28 21.55
CA PRO A 84 -20.42 5.52 22.63
C PRO A 84 -21.54 5.02 23.53
N GLY A 85 -22.13 3.90 23.17
CA GLY A 85 -23.29 3.36 23.85
C GLY A 85 -23.55 1.89 23.52
N SER A 86 -23.04 1.03 24.39
CA SER A 86 -23.50 -0.35 24.61
C SER A 86 -22.93 -1.43 23.70
N LEU A 87 -21.62 -1.68 23.84
CA LEU A 87 -21.08 -3.04 23.63
C LEU A 87 -21.59 -4.02 24.72
N ASP A 88 -22.25 -3.50 25.76
CA ASP A 88 -22.91 -4.27 26.81
C ASP A 88 -24.15 -5.04 26.33
N ASP A 89 -24.77 -4.66 25.21
CA ASP A 89 -25.99 -5.31 24.70
C ASP A 89 -25.68 -6.60 23.91
N VAL A 90 -24.56 -6.65 23.18
CA VAL A 90 -24.22 -7.78 22.31
C VAL A 90 -23.80 -9.05 23.06
N LEU A 91 -23.41 -8.92 24.33
CA LEU A 91 -23.03 -10.06 25.18
C LEU A 91 -24.23 -10.76 25.83
N ASN A 92 -25.40 -10.13 25.87
CA ASN A 92 -26.61 -10.72 26.46
C ASN A 92 -27.37 -11.64 25.49
N ILE A 93 -27.03 -11.63 24.20
CA ILE A 93 -27.70 -12.43 23.16
C ILE A 93 -27.22 -13.88 23.17
N ILE A 94 -26.02 -14.16 23.70
CA ILE A 94 -25.36 -15.47 23.56
C ILE A 94 -25.63 -16.40 24.76
N ASP A 95 -26.22 -15.89 25.86
CA ASP A 95 -26.52 -16.63 27.10
C ASP A 95 -28.01 -17.00 27.27
N SER A 96 -28.82 -16.94 26.20
CA SER A 96 -30.26 -17.31 26.26
C SER A 96 -30.66 -18.50 25.40
N ASN A 97 -29.72 -19.39 25.05
CA ASN A 97 -30.00 -20.67 24.40
C ASN A 97 -29.79 -21.88 25.31
N ASP A 98 -30.12 -21.76 26.60
CA ASP A 98 -30.41 -22.90 27.45
C ASP A 98 -31.85 -22.81 27.99
N TYR A 99 -32.79 -23.36 27.21
CA TYR A 99 -34.06 -23.87 27.72
C TYR A 99 -34.50 -25.08 26.89
#